data_AF-W1S8I1-F1
#
_entry.id   AF-W1S8I1-F1
#
_cell.length_a   1.000
_cell.length_b   1.000
_cell.length_c   1.000
_cell.angle_alpha   90.00
_cell.angle_beta   90.00
_cell.angle_gamma   90.00
#
_symmetry.space_group_name_H-M   'P 1'
#
loop_
_entity.id
_entity.type
_entity.pdbx_description
1 polymer ?
#
loop_
_entity_poly.entity_id
_entity_poly.type
_entity_poly.pdbx_seq_one_letter_code
_entity_poly.pdbx_strand_id
1 'polypeptide(L)' 'MANPDYRALAAKARSDADIALLDNVRDRCLRSEAAFLAMAQRQDLAERNRARREAGDPATAGEA' A
#
# COMPACT_ATOMS: atom_id res chain seq x y z
N MET A 1 -3.76 14.05 9.53
CA MET A 1 -4.56 13.35 8.51
C MET A 1 -4.26 11.87 8.64
N ALA A 2 -5.29 11.01 8.72
CA ALA A 2 -5.08 9.57 8.71
C ALA A 2 -4.47 9.16 7.36
N ASN A 3 -3.54 8.20 7.39
CA ASN A 3 -2.99 7.63 6.17
C ASN A 3 -4.13 6.94 5.38
N PRO A 4 -4.20 7.09 4.04
CA PRO A 4 -5.21 6.40 3.25
C PRO A 4 -5.10 4.89 3.41
N ASP A 5 -6.23 4.18 3.47
CA ASP A 5 -6.25 2.72 3.40
C ASP A 5 -5.98 2.28 1.95
N TYR A 6 -4.71 2.03 1.65
CA TYR A 6 -4.29 1.61 0.33
C TYR A 6 -4.84 0.23 -0.07
N ARG A 7 -5.20 -0.65 0.88
CA ARG A 7 -5.84 -1.93 0.54
C ARG A 7 -7.28 -1.72 0.08
N ALA A 8 -8.03 -0.83 0.74
CA ALA A 8 -9.36 -0.45 0.28
C ALA A 8 -9.32 0.19 -1.11
N LEU A 9 -8.34 1.06 -1.37
CA LEU A 9 -8.14 1.68 -2.68
C LEU A 9 -7.78 0.65 -3.76
N ALA A 10 -6.92 -0.33 -3.44
CA ALA A 10 -6.58 -1.42 -4.36
C ALA A 10 -7.81 -2.28 -4.69
N ALA A 11 -8.59 -2.67 -3.67
CA ALA A 11 -9.82 -3.43 -3.87
C ALA A 11 -10.83 -2.67 -4.74
N LYS A 12 -10.98 -1.36 -4.52
CA LYS A 12 -11.84 -0.54 -5.37
C LYS A 12 -11.34 -0.51 -6.82
N ALA A 13 -10.04 -0.29 -7.04
CA ALA A 13 -9.45 -0.27 -8.38
C ALA A 13 -9.64 -1.62 -9.09
N ARG A 14 -9.58 -2.74 -8.35
CA ARG A 14 -9.89 -4.06 -8.88
C ARG A 14 -11.35 -4.18 -9.32
N SER A 15 -12.29 -3.83 -8.45
CA SER A 15 -13.71 -3.83 -8.80
C SER A 15 -14.02 -2.95 -10.03
N ASP A 16 -13.37 -1.78 -10.13
CA ASP A 16 -13.51 -0.90 -11.29
C ASP A 16 -12.94 -1.55 -12.58
N ALA A 17 -11.87 -2.35 -12.47
CA ALA A 17 -11.32 -3.11 -13.60
C ALA A 17 -12.25 -4.25 -14.05
N ASP A 18 -12.90 -4.92 -13.10
CA ASP A 18 -13.80 -6.04 -13.37
C ASP A 18 -15.05 -5.60 -14.14
N ILE A 19 -15.55 -4.38 -13.89
CA ILE A 19 -16.70 -3.81 -14.63
C ILE A 19 -16.31 -3.01 -15.88
N ALA A 20 -15.00 -2.82 -16.13
CA ALA A 20 -14.54 -2.03 -17.26
C ALA A 20 -14.84 -2.74 -18.59
N LEU A 21 -15.56 -2.04 -19.48
CA LEU A 21 -15.91 -2.51 -20.81
C LEU A 21 -14.80 -2.29 -21.84
N LEU A 22 -13.91 -1.32 -21.59
CA LEU A 22 -12.78 -1.00 -22.47
C LEU A 22 -11.47 -1.50 -21.85
N ASP A 23 -10.67 -2.19 -22.65
CA ASP A 23 -9.41 -2.78 -22.18
C ASP A 23 -8.42 -1.73 -21.68
N ASN A 24 -8.35 -0.56 -22.33
CA ASN A 24 -7.49 0.53 -21.88
C ASN A 24 -7.87 1.06 -20.48
N VAL A 25 -9.16 1.03 -20.14
CA VAL A 25 -9.68 1.41 -18.81
C VAL A 25 -9.36 0.32 -17.81
N ARG A 26 -9.58 -0.96 -18.16
CA ARG A 26 -9.21 -2.11 -17.33
C ARG A 26 -7.72 -2.06 -16.98
N ASP A 27 -6.85 -1.88 -17.96
CA ASP A 27 -5.39 -1.84 -17.77
C ASP A 27 -4.96 -0.66 -16.90
N ARG A 28 -5.62 0.50 -17.02
CA ARG A 28 -5.37 1.63 -16.11
C ARG A 28 -5.80 1.29 -14.68
N CYS A 29 -6.96 0.67 -14.48
CA CYS A 29 -7.44 0.27 -13.17
C CYS A 29 -6.52 -0.77 -12.52
N LEU A 30 -6.06 -1.77 -13.27
CA LEU A 30 -5.10 -2.78 -12.79
C LEU A 30 -3.73 -2.17 -12.41
N ARG A 31 -3.25 -1.18 -13.17
CA ARG A 31 -2.03 -0.43 -12.80
C ARG A 31 -2.22 0.37 -11.51
N SER A 32 -3.39 0.98 -11.31
CA SER A 32 -3.72 1.66 -10.07
C SER A 32 -3.77 0.69 -8.89
N GLU A 33 -4.42 -0.48 -9.05
CA GLU A 33 -4.43 -1.56 -8.06
C GLU A 33 -3.01 -1.93 -7.64
N ALA A 34 -2.13 -2.20 -8.61
CA ALA A 34 -0.74 -2.55 -8.35
C ALA A 34 0.02 -1.45 -7.58
N ALA A 35 -0.19 -0.17 -7.93
CA ALA A 35 0.42 0.95 -7.24
C ALA A 35 -0.07 1.07 -5.78
N PHE A 36 -1.38 0.89 -5.54
CA PHE A 36 -1.94 0.90 -4.20
C PHE A 36 -1.43 -0.28 -3.36
N LEU A 37 -1.35 -1.48 -3.92
CA LEU A 37 -0.78 -2.64 -3.22
C LEU A 37 0.68 -2.41 -2.83
N ALA A 38 1.49 -1.80 -3.72
CA ALA A 38 2.87 -1.45 -3.40
C ALA A 38 2.97 -0.43 -2.25
N MET A 39 2.05 0.54 -2.18
CA MET A 39 2.01 1.49 -1.07
C MET A 39 1.53 0.86 0.24
N ALA A 40 0.54 -0.05 0.19
CA ALA A 40 0.10 -0.82 1.36
C ALA A 40 1.26 -1.64 1.95
N GLN A 41 2.02 -2.33 1.12
CA GLN A 41 3.20 -3.08 1.56
C GLN A 41 4.26 -2.18 2.23
N ARG A 42 4.49 -0.98 1.69
CA ARG A 42 5.41 0.00 2.29
C ARG A 42 4.90 0.52 3.64
N GLN A 43 3.59 0.75 3.78
CA GLN A 43 3.00 1.11 5.07
C GLN A 43 3.15 -0.02 6.08
N ASP A 44 2.79 -1.25 5.72
CA ASP A 44 2.93 -2.43 6.59
C ASP A 44 4.38 -2.58 7.08
N LEU A 45 5.36 -2.37 6.20
CA LEU A 45 6.79 -2.43 6.56
C LEU A 45 7.19 -1.28 7.50
N ALA A 46 6.72 -0.06 7.24
CA ALA A 46 7.02 1.09 8.09
C ALA A 46 6.44 0.94 9.50
N GLU A 47 5.21 0.41 9.60
CA GLU A 47 4.55 0.10 10.87
C GLU A 47 5.29 -1.00 11.63
N ARG A 48 5.66 -2.10 10.96
CA ARG A 48 6.49 -3.17 11.58
C ARG A 48 7.83 -2.64 12.09
N ASN A 49 8.51 -1.81 11.31
CA ASN A 49 9.77 -1.20 11.71
C ASN A 49 9.59 -0.24 12.90
N ARG A 50 8.48 0.49 12.95
CA ARG A 50 8.14 1.35 14.07
C ARG A 50 7.88 0.52 15.33
N ALA A 51 7.05 -0.51 15.24
CA ALA A 51 6.76 -1.42 16.34
C ALA A 51 8.04 -2.08 16.88
N ARG A 52 8.98 -2.46 16.00
CA ARG A 52 10.29 -3.00 16.40
C ARG A 52 11.12 -1.99 17.21
N ARG A 53 11.16 -0.72 16.77
CA ARG A 53 11.86 0.36 17.50
C ARG A 53 11.22 0.63 18.85
N GLU A 54 9.89 0.70 18.89
CA GLU A 54 9.12 0.95 20.12
C GLU A 54 9.24 -0.22 21.11
N ALA A 55 9.40 -1.45 20.63
CA ALA A 55 9.67 -2.63 21.45
C ALA A 55 11.08 -2.68 22.05
N GLY A 56 11.91 -1.65 21.82
CA GLY A 56 13.21 -1.50 22.47
C GLY A 56 14.34 -2.32 21.86
N ASP A 57 14.29 -2.59 20.55
CA ASP A 57 15.43 -3.21 19.85
C ASP A 57 16.57 -2.16 19.66
N PRO A 58 17.72 -2.29 20.36
CA PRO A 58 18.81 -1.32 20.29
C PRO A 58 19.55 -1.32 18.94
N ALA A 59 19.21 -2.24 18.02
CA ALA A 59 19.92 -2.41 16.75
C ALA A 59 19.71 -1.28 15.73
N THR A 60 18.85 -0.29 16.00
CA THR A 60 18.67 0.89 15.12
C THR A 60 18.89 2.23 15.83
N ALA A 61 19.75 2.27 16.85
CA ALA A 61 20.22 3.51 17.47
C ALA A 61 21.51 4.06 16.84
N GLY A 62 21.82 3.69 15.59
CA GLY A 62 23.00 4.15 14.87
C GLY A 62 22.70 4.47 13.42
N GLU A 63 22.28 5.71 13.16
CA GLU A 63 22.63 6.54 12.00
C GLU A 63 21.76 7.81 12.02
N ALA A 64 22.18 8.79 12.82
CA ALA A 64 22.02 10.24 12.61
C ALA A 64 22.85 10.99 13.65
#